data_AF-A0A2E3IGI9-F1
#
_entry.id   AF-A0A2E3IGI9-F1
#
_cell.length_a   1.000
_cell.length_b   1.000
_cell.length_c   1.000
_cell.angle_alpha   90.00
_cell.angle_beta   90.00
_cell.angle_gamma   90.00
#
_symmetry.space_group_name_H-M   'P 1'
#
loop_
_entity.id
_entity.type
_entity.pdbx_description
1 polymer ?
#
loop_
_entity_poly.entity_id
_entity_poly.type
_entity_poly.pdbx_seq_one_letter_code
_entity_poly.pdbx_strand_id
1 'polypeptide(L)'
;MNRSIFSKYNIFLEWWWFFCSLILIFFVLGTVNLYEIVWNADQTKISYMILALFGAISLFCGREAWKLSKLKRDGLDAEPSLKSRYETGWFASEICLTLGLIGTVSGFILMLYGAFSDLNISDPNSVQESLGKMSIGMSTALYTTLVGLICSVLLKLQFFRLEIHLDTYIKQRAVLYKARLMEQANESRKIQD
;
A
#
# COMPACT_ATOMS: atom_id res chain seq x y z
N MET A 1 -1.73 17.84 30.57
CA MET A 1 -2.46 17.00 29.60
C MET A 1 -1.60 15.77 29.27
N ASN A 2 -2.12 14.58 29.55
CA ASN A 2 -1.36 13.36 29.82
C ASN A 2 -0.67 12.75 28.57
N ARG A 3 0.62 13.08 28.34
CA ARG A 3 1.44 12.53 27.24
C ARG A 3 1.70 11.01 27.35
N SER A 4 1.42 10.38 28.50
CA SER A 4 1.73 8.96 28.72
C SER A 4 0.77 7.99 28.01
N ILE A 5 -0.51 8.36 27.84
CA ILE A 5 -1.51 7.51 27.18
C ILE A 5 -1.28 7.46 25.66
N PHE A 6 -0.97 8.61 25.04
CA PHE A 6 -0.66 8.70 23.62
C PHE A 6 0.59 7.88 23.25
N SER A 7 1.68 7.97 24.03
CA SER A 7 2.94 7.23 23.78
C SER A 7 2.76 5.70 23.61
N LYS A 8 1.77 5.12 24.30
CA LYS A 8 1.47 3.69 24.25
C LYS A 8 0.75 3.24 22.96
N TYR A 9 -0.06 4.10 22.34
CA TYR A 9 -0.89 3.77 21.17
C TYR A 9 -0.53 4.54 19.89
N ASN A 10 0.49 5.41 19.92
CA ASN A 10 0.85 6.29 18.80
C ASN A 10 0.92 5.56 17.44
N ILE A 11 1.51 4.37 17.38
CA ILE A 11 1.70 3.64 16.11
C ILE A 11 0.36 3.25 15.47
N PHE A 12 -0.57 2.71 16.27
CA PHE A 12 -1.90 2.34 15.77
C PHE A 12 -2.74 3.57 15.44
N LEU A 13 -2.68 4.60 16.30
CA LEU A 13 -3.44 5.84 16.11
C LEU A 13 -2.98 6.60 14.86
N GLU A 14 -1.67 6.62 14.60
CA GLU A 14 -1.09 7.19 13.39
C GLU A 14 -1.59 6.45 12.13
N TRP A 15 -1.62 5.11 12.14
CA TRP A 15 -2.18 4.33 11.03
C TRP A 15 -3.68 4.61 10.86
N TRP A 16 -4.43 4.61 11.95
CA TRP A 16 -5.87 4.87 11.94
C TRP A 16 -6.20 6.24 11.33
N TRP A 17 -5.47 7.29 11.71
CA TRP A 17 -5.67 8.62 11.14
C TRP A 17 -5.40 8.65 9.63
N PHE A 18 -4.34 7.97 9.17
CA PHE A 18 -4.05 7.84 7.75
C PHE A 18 -5.17 7.09 7.00
N PHE A 19 -5.70 6.03 7.59
CA PHE A 19 -6.81 5.26 7.03
C PHE A 19 -8.11 6.08 6.96
N CYS A 20 -8.42 6.88 7.97
CA CYS A 20 -9.56 7.81 7.93
C CYS A 20 -9.42 8.85 6.81
N SER A 21 -8.20 9.40 6.61
CA SER A 21 -7.92 10.32 5.50
C SER A 21 -8.17 9.67 4.14
N LEU A 22 -7.75 8.40 3.96
CA LEU A 22 -8.02 7.64 2.73
C LEU A 22 -9.53 7.44 2.48
N ILE A 23 -10.30 7.09 3.50
CA ILE A 23 -11.76 6.94 3.38
C ILE A 23 -12.41 8.27 2.99
N LEU A 24 -11.96 9.37 3.58
CA LEU A 24 -12.47 10.71 3.25
C LEU A 24 -12.16 11.09 1.80
N ILE A 25 -10.92 10.85 1.34
CA ILE A 25 -10.55 11.07 -0.06
C ILE A 25 -11.44 10.22 -0.98
N PHE A 26 -11.61 8.94 -0.66
CA PHE A 26 -12.47 8.04 -1.44
C PHE A 26 -13.90 8.59 -1.51
N PHE A 27 -14.49 9.00 -0.38
CA PHE A 27 -15.82 9.59 -0.34
C PHE A 27 -15.94 10.86 -1.21
N VAL A 28 -14.96 11.76 -1.14
CA VAL A 28 -14.93 12.98 -1.98
C VAL A 28 -14.86 12.63 -3.46
N LEU A 29 -14.02 11.66 -3.85
CA LEU A 29 -13.95 11.20 -5.25
C LEU A 29 -15.30 10.65 -5.75
N GLY A 30 -16.09 10.05 -4.86
CA GLY A 30 -17.46 9.63 -5.17
C GLY A 30 -18.39 10.76 -5.52
N THR A 31 -18.26 11.92 -4.86
CA THR A 31 -19.10 13.09 -5.18
C THR A 31 -18.81 13.70 -6.56
N VAL A 32 -17.63 13.41 -7.13
CA VAL A 32 -17.19 13.89 -8.45
C VAL A 32 -17.54 12.89 -9.58
N ASN A 33 -18.29 11.81 -9.28
CA ASN A 33 -18.58 10.71 -10.21
C ASN A 33 -17.32 10.08 -10.85
N LEU A 34 -16.19 10.18 -10.16
CA LEU A 34 -14.91 9.67 -10.68
C LEU A 34 -14.96 8.15 -10.89
N TYR A 35 -15.79 7.45 -10.10
CA TYR A 35 -16.03 6.02 -10.25
C TYR A 35 -16.66 5.66 -11.59
N GLU A 36 -17.60 6.46 -12.09
CA GLU A 36 -18.26 6.19 -13.37
C GLU A 36 -17.32 6.46 -14.55
N ILE A 37 -16.50 7.52 -14.43
CA ILE A 37 -15.47 7.85 -15.42
C ILE A 37 -14.45 6.72 -15.50
N VAL A 38 -13.92 6.27 -14.36
CA VAL A 38 -12.95 5.16 -14.31
C VAL A 38 -13.61 3.85 -14.74
N TRP A 39 -14.87 3.61 -14.40
CA TRP A 39 -15.60 2.42 -14.86
C TRP A 39 -15.73 2.41 -16.38
N ASN A 40 -16.17 3.50 -16.98
CA ASN A 40 -16.38 3.56 -18.43
C ASN A 40 -15.06 3.59 -19.19
N ALA A 41 -14.02 4.20 -18.61
CA ALA A 41 -12.70 4.28 -19.22
C ALA A 41 -11.88 2.98 -19.08
N ASP A 42 -12.02 2.21 -18.01
CA ASP A 42 -11.32 0.94 -17.83
C ASP A 42 -12.18 -0.24 -18.32
N GLN A 43 -11.93 -0.68 -19.56
CA GLN A 43 -12.55 -1.86 -20.16
C GLN A 43 -12.10 -3.16 -19.48
N THR A 44 -10.85 -3.22 -19.01
CA THR A 44 -10.26 -4.42 -18.39
C THR A 44 -10.66 -4.64 -16.94
N LYS A 45 -11.13 -3.56 -16.28
CA LYS A 45 -11.49 -3.52 -14.85
C LYS A 45 -10.34 -3.87 -13.90
N ILE A 46 -9.09 -3.86 -14.39
CA ILE A 46 -7.89 -4.14 -13.59
C ILE A 46 -7.75 -3.10 -12.46
N SER A 47 -8.16 -1.86 -12.68
CA SER A 47 -8.10 -0.79 -11.67
C SER A 47 -8.87 -1.15 -10.39
N TYR A 48 -10.02 -1.82 -10.51
CA TYR A 48 -10.81 -2.26 -9.35
C TYR A 48 -10.14 -3.42 -8.59
N MET A 49 -9.45 -4.31 -9.31
CA MET A 49 -8.65 -5.36 -8.69
C MET A 49 -7.48 -4.76 -7.88
N ILE A 50 -6.81 -3.75 -8.43
CA ILE A 50 -5.75 -3.00 -7.73
C ILE A 50 -6.31 -2.32 -6.48
N LEU A 51 -7.48 -1.66 -6.57
CA LEU A 51 -8.13 -1.01 -5.42
C LEU A 51 -8.54 -2.02 -4.34
N ALA A 52 -9.07 -3.19 -4.73
CA ALA A 52 -9.41 -4.25 -3.78
C ALA A 52 -8.17 -4.81 -3.07
N LEU A 53 -7.10 -5.07 -3.82
CA LEU A 53 -5.81 -5.50 -3.28
C LEU A 53 -5.25 -4.44 -2.33
N PHE A 54 -5.27 -3.17 -2.73
CA PHE A 54 -4.84 -2.04 -1.91
C PHE A 54 -5.60 -1.99 -0.58
N GLY A 55 -6.93 -2.11 -0.60
CA GLY A 55 -7.75 -2.14 0.61
C GLY A 55 -7.40 -3.31 1.53
N ALA A 56 -7.28 -4.52 0.98
CA ALA A 56 -6.93 -5.71 1.75
C ALA A 56 -5.55 -5.60 2.43
N ILE A 57 -4.55 -5.10 1.70
CA ILE A 57 -3.19 -4.92 2.20
C ILE A 57 -3.11 -3.76 3.19
N SER A 58 -3.85 -2.66 2.98
CA SER A 58 -3.93 -1.56 3.95
C SER A 58 -4.57 -2.02 5.26
N LEU A 59 -5.62 -2.84 5.21
CA LEU A 59 -6.20 -3.46 6.41
C LEU A 59 -5.22 -4.42 7.10
N PHE A 60 -4.45 -5.20 6.33
CA PHE A 60 -3.39 -6.04 6.87
C PHE A 60 -2.33 -5.20 7.61
N CYS A 61 -1.89 -4.08 7.02
CA CYS A 61 -0.98 -3.13 7.68
C CYS A 61 -1.57 -2.63 9.00
N GLY A 62 -2.86 -2.33 9.07
CA GLY A 62 -3.53 -1.92 10.31
C GLY A 62 -3.55 -2.98 11.40
N ARG A 63 -3.79 -4.24 11.01
CA ARG A 63 -3.72 -5.38 11.94
C ARG A 63 -2.32 -5.54 12.53
N GLU A 64 -1.28 -5.41 11.71
CA GLU A 64 0.10 -5.53 12.16
C GLU A 64 0.52 -4.30 13.02
N ALA A 65 0.07 -3.09 12.67
CA ALA A 65 0.26 -1.90 13.49
C ALA A 65 -0.36 -2.04 14.90
N TRP A 66 -1.56 -2.65 14.97
CA TRP A 66 -2.21 -2.93 16.25
C TRP A 66 -1.43 -3.97 17.09
N LYS A 67 -0.96 -5.06 16.47
CA LYS A 67 -0.12 -6.06 17.15
C LYS A 67 1.17 -5.44 17.68
N LEU A 68 1.86 -4.62 16.89
CA LEU A 68 3.07 -3.92 17.32
C LEU A 68 2.80 -2.98 18.50
N SER A 69 1.68 -2.26 18.47
CA SER A 69 1.25 -1.43 19.61
C SER A 69 1.00 -2.26 20.86
N LYS A 70 0.41 -3.47 20.74
CA LYS A 70 0.20 -4.39 21.86
C LYS A 70 1.52 -4.94 22.42
N LEU A 71 2.47 -5.32 21.55
CA LEU A 71 3.81 -5.78 21.96
C LEU A 71 4.58 -4.68 22.70
N LYS A 72 4.56 -3.45 22.18
CA LYS A 72 5.16 -2.28 22.85
C LYS A 72 4.54 -2.02 24.23
N ARG A 73 3.22 -2.25 24.37
CA ARG A 73 2.48 -2.04 25.62
C ARG A 73 2.82 -3.09 26.68
N ASP A 74 2.85 -4.35 26.28
CA ASP A 74 2.97 -5.49 27.18
C ASP A 74 4.47 -5.85 27.42
N GLY A 75 5.40 -5.25 26.67
CA GLY A 75 6.84 -5.40 26.86
C GLY A 75 7.38 -6.76 26.44
N LEU A 76 6.62 -7.55 25.68
CA LEU A 76 7.03 -8.86 25.16
C LEU A 76 8.12 -8.73 24.09
N ASP A 77 8.85 -9.80 23.84
CA ASP A 77 9.85 -9.82 22.77
C ASP A 77 9.16 -9.80 21.40
N ALA A 78 9.69 -9.01 20.47
CA ALA A 78 9.19 -9.00 19.11
C ALA A 78 9.46 -10.37 18.49
N GLU A 79 8.40 -11.08 18.09
CA GLU A 79 8.57 -12.30 17.32
C GLU A 79 9.32 -12.00 16.00
N PRO A 80 10.30 -12.83 15.60
CA PRO A 80 10.96 -12.69 14.31
C PRO A 80 9.98 -12.78 13.12
N SER A 81 8.81 -13.38 13.32
CA SER A 81 7.71 -13.46 12.34
C SER A 81 7.15 -12.08 11.95
N LEU A 82 7.25 -11.06 12.82
CA LEU A 82 6.77 -9.70 12.53
C LEU A 82 7.60 -9.01 11.44
N LYS A 83 8.91 -9.28 11.38
CA LYS A 83 9.81 -8.72 10.37
C LYS A 83 9.49 -9.27 8.97
N SER A 84 9.28 -10.58 8.87
CA SER A 84 8.90 -11.24 7.61
C SER A 84 7.55 -10.75 7.07
N ARG A 85 6.61 -10.41 7.95
CA ARG A 85 5.31 -9.84 7.55
C ARG A 85 5.40 -8.41 7.02
N TYR A 86 6.38 -7.62 7.43
CA TYR A 86 6.63 -6.31 6.82
C TYR A 86 7.12 -6.46 5.36
N GLU A 87 8.05 -7.40 5.13
CA GLU A 87 8.59 -7.66 3.78
C GLU A 87 7.48 -8.04 2.80
N THR A 88 6.46 -8.79 3.26
CA THR A 88 5.28 -9.08 2.43
C THR A 88 4.46 -7.85 2.03
N GLY A 89 4.42 -6.82 2.89
CA GLY A 89 3.74 -5.56 2.61
C GLY A 89 4.46 -4.71 1.58
N TRP A 90 5.79 -4.65 1.68
CA TRP A 90 6.63 -4.01 0.67
C TRP A 90 6.50 -4.71 -0.69
N PHE A 91 6.52 -6.04 -0.70
CA PHE A 91 6.29 -6.83 -1.92
C PHE A 91 4.91 -6.59 -2.55
N ALA A 92 3.86 -6.48 -1.73
CA ALA A 92 2.52 -6.15 -2.22
C ALA A 92 2.46 -4.78 -2.92
N SER A 93 3.25 -3.80 -2.47
CA SER A 93 3.34 -2.50 -3.14
C SER A 93 3.96 -2.57 -4.54
N GLU A 94 4.92 -3.48 -4.74
CA GLU A 94 5.53 -3.77 -6.04
C GLU A 94 4.56 -4.52 -6.96
N ILE A 95 3.72 -5.40 -6.41
CA ILE A 95 2.63 -6.04 -7.15
C ILE A 95 1.64 -4.99 -7.68
N CYS A 96 1.21 -4.04 -6.85
CA CYS A 96 0.31 -2.96 -7.28
C CYS A 96 0.90 -2.12 -8.42
N LEU A 97 2.20 -1.82 -8.36
CA LEU A 97 2.91 -1.10 -9.41
C LEU A 97 2.97 -1.94 -10.70
N THR A 98 3.35 -3.20 -10.58
CA THR A 98 3.46 -4.12 -11.71
C THR A 98 2.10 -4.37 -12.38
N LEU A 99 1.03 -4.50 -11.60
CA LEU A 99 -0.34 -4.59 -12.13
C LEU A 99 -0.76 -3.32 -12.87
N GLY A 100 -0.37 -2.15 -12.37
CA GLY A 100 -0.56 -0.88 -13.08
C GLY A 100 0.13 -0.87 -14.44
N LEU A 101 1.38 -1.36 -14.50
CA LEU A 101 2.13 -1.52 -15.75
C LEU A 101 1.50 -2.57 -16.69
N ILE A 102 1.01 -3.69 -16.16
CA ILE A 102 0.28 -4.69 -16.94
C ILE A 102 -0.97 -4.08 -17.57
N GLY A 103 -1.69 -3.25 -16.81
CA GLY A 103 -2.86 -2.51 -17.31
C GLY A 103 -2.55 -1.60 -18.50
N THR A 104 -1.36 -1.00 -18.55
CA THR A 104 -0.96 -0.17 -19.71
C THR A 104 -0.72 -1.01 -20.95
N VAL A 105 -0.03 -2.14 -20.78
CA VAL A 105 0.20 -3.11 -21.85
C VAL A 105 -1.13 -3.64 -22.37
N SER A 106 -2.06 -4.00 -21.47
CA SER A 106 -3.42 -4.42 -21.86
C SER A 106 -4.20 -3.32 -22.58
N GLY A 107 -4.15 -2.07 -22.12
CA GLY A 107 -4.81 -0.94 -22.78
C GLY A 107 -4.25 -0.65 -24.17
N PHE A 108 -2.94 -0.74 -24.36
CA PHE A 108 -2.32 -0.62 -25.68
C PHE A 108 -2.66 -1.78 -26.61
N ILE A 109 -2.76 -3.01 -26.10
CA ILE A 109 -3.23 -4.15 -26.89
C ILE A 109 -4.66 -3.93 -27.37
N LEU A 110 -5.56 -3.47 -26.48
CA LEU A 110 -6.95 -3.14 -26.85
C LEU A 110 -7.02 -2.01 -27.89
N MET A 111 -6.19 -0.98 -27.72
CA MET A 111 -6.07 0.14 -28.67
C MET A 111 -5.68 -0.36 -30.06
N LEU A 112 -4.61 -1.16 -30.16
CA LEU A 112 -4.09 -1.67 -31.43
C LEU A 112 -5.05 -2.67 -32.07
N TYR A 113 -5.62 -3.58 -31.28
CA TYR A 113 -6.56 -4.56 -31.79
C TYR A 113 -7.85 -3.90 -32.29
N GLY A 114 -8.46 -3.02 -31.50
CA GLY A 114 -9.74 -2.40 -31.84
C GLY A 114 -9.66 -1.32 -32.92
N ALA A 115 -8.52 -0.64 -33.08
CA ALA A 115 -8.38 0.42 -34.07
C ALA A 115 -8.11 -0.09 -35.50
N PHE A 116 -7.48 -1.27 -35.64
CA PHE A 116 -7.01 -1.80 -36.92
C PHE A 116 -7.75 -3.05 -37.40
N SER A 117 -8.63 -3.66 -36.59
CA SER A 117 -9.38 -4.86 -37.00
C SER A 117 -10.34 -4.63 -38.16
N ASP A 118 -10.96 -3.44 -38.24
CA ASP A 118 -12.07 -3.14 -39.16
C ASP A 118 -11.87 -1.80 -39.91
N LEU A 119 -10.62 -1.32 -40.03
CA LEU A 119 -10.34 -0.03 -40.65
C LEU A 119 -10.49 -0.09 -42.19
N ASN A 120 -11.51 0.56 -42.72
CA ASN A 120 -11.65 0.84 -44.15
C ASN A 120 -11.29 2.30 -44.43
N ILE A 121 -10.08 2.52 -44.94
CA ILE A 121 -9.51 3.87 -45.21
C ILE A 121 -10.31 4.62 -46.29
N SER A 122 -11.12 3.92 -47.08
CA SER A 122 -11.97 4.53 -48.11
C SER A 122 -13.27 5.14 -47.55
N ASP A 123 -13.66 4.82 -46.30
CA ASP A 123 -14.84 5.40 -45.65
C ASP A 123 -14.40 6.35 -44.50
N PRO A 124 -14.70 7.67 -44.58
CA PRO A 124 -14.37 8.60 -43.51
C PRO A 124 -15.02 8.24 -42.16
N ASN A 125 -16.16 7.53 -42.15
CA ASN A 125 -16.80 7.09 -40.90
C ASN A 125 -16.00 5.99 -40.19
N SER A 126 -15.41 5.06 -40.94
CA SER A 126 -14.56 4.00 -40.37
C SER A 126 -13.30 4.58 -39.72
N VAL A 127 -12.69 5.59 -40.34
CA VAL A 127 -11.52 6.29 -39.78
C VAL A 127 -11.89 7.02 -38.48
N GLN A 128 -13.07 7.65 -38.42
CA GLN A 128 -13.57 8.30 -37.20
C GLN A 128 -13.83 7.29 -36.07
N GLU A 129 -14.42 6.13 -36.38
CA GLU A 129 -14.67 5.07 -35.39
C GLU A 129 -13.38 4.49 -34.83
N SER A 130 -12.40 4.19 -35.69
CA SER A 130 -11.08 3.71 -35.27
C SER A 130 -10.36 4.72 -34.39
N LEU A 131 -10.46 6.02 -34.70
CA LEU A 131 -9.88 7.08 -33.86
C LEU A 131 -10.57 7.14 -32.48
N GLY A 132 -11.88 6.89 -32.41
CA GLY A 132 -12.62 6.74 -31.17
C GLY A 132 -12.14 5.55 -30.33
N LYS A 133 -11.97 4.37 -30.96
CA LYS A 133 -11.44 3.17 -30.30
C LYS A 133 -10.00 3.35 -29.82
N MET A 134 -9.18 4.10 -30.56
CA MET A 134 -7.84 4.48 -30.11
C MET A 134 -7.87 5.31 -28.81
N SER A 135 -8.75 6.31 -28.76
CA SER A 135 -8.91 7.17 -27.59
C SER A 135 -9.31 6.38 -26.34
N ILE A 136 -10.21 5.39 -26.49
CA ILE A 136 -10.64 4.53 -25.39
C ILE A 136 -9.47 3.68 -24.87
N GLY A 137 -8.73 2.99 -25.74
CA GLY A 137 -7.61 2.15 -25.32
C GLY A 137 -6.48 2.92 -24.63
N MET A 138 -6.19 4.13 -25.11
CA MET A 138 -5.25 5.04 -24.44
C MET A 138 -5.76 5.49 -23.07
N SER A 139 -7.05 5.81 -22.96
CA SER A 139 -7.66 6.21 -21.68
C SER A 139 -7.61 5.08 -20.65
N THR A 140 -7.96 3.84 -21.04
CA THR A 140 -7.83 2.65 -20.19
C THR A 140 -6.40 2.48 -19.64
N ALA A 141 -5.39 2.63 -20.51
CA ALA A 141 -3.99 2.51 -20.12
C ALA A 141 -3.60 3.58 -19.08
N LEU A 142 -3.91 4.84 -19.34
CA LEU A 142 -3.54 5.96 -18.47
C LEU A 142 -4.20 5.87 -17.09
N TYR A 143 -5.50 5.60 -17.02
CA TYR A 143 -6.20 5.49 -15.74
C TYR A 143 -5.70 4.30 -14.91
N THR A 144 -5.50 3.13 -15.53
CA THR A 144 -5.01 1.95 -14.81
C THR A 144 -3.59 2.14 -14.29
N THR A 145 -2.72 2.82 -15.06
CA THR A 145 -1.37 3.21 -14.61
C THR A 145 -1.45 4.08 -13.37
N LEU A 146 -2.27 5.13 -13.44
CA LEU A 146 -2.38 6.13 -12.40
C LEU A 146 -2.85 5.49 -11.09
N VAL A 147 -3.87 4.64 -11.16
CA VAL A 147 -4.37 3.89 -10.00
C VAL A 147 -3.27 2.99 -9.41
N GLY A 148 -2.56 2.22 -10.25
CA GLY A 148 -1.46 1.36 -9.82
C GLY A 148 -0.33 2.11 -9.11
N LEU A 149 0.11 3.24 -9.67
CA LEU A 149 1.17 4.08 -9.10
C LEU A 149 0.74 4.72 -7.78
N ILE A 150 -0.46 5.31 -7.73
CA ILE A 150 -0.99 5.94 -6.51
C ILE A 150 -1.13 4.90 -5.40
N CYS A 151 -1.73 3.74 -5.69
CA CYS A 151 -1.88 2.66 -4.71
C CYS A 151 -0.52 2.14 -4.23
N SER A 152 0.47 1.97 -5.12
CA SER A 152 1.81 1.51 -4.77
C SER A 152 2.50 2.49 -3.81
N VAL A 153 2.52 3.79 -4.14
CA VAL A 153 3.15 4.81 -3.29
C VAL A 153 2.47 4.90 -1.94
N LEU A 154 1.13 4.89 -1.90
CA LEU A 154 0.39 4.95 -0.64
C LEU A 154 0.66 3.73 0.27
N LEU A 155 0.80 2.53 -0.30
CA LEU A 155 1.19 1.34 0.47
C LEU A 155 2.64 1.44 0.96
N LYS A 156 3.59 1.86 0.12
CA LYS A 156 4.99 2.06 0.52
C LYS A 156 5.09 3.00 1.70
N LEU A 157 4.33 4.10 1.70
CA LEU A 157 4.29 5.04 2.82
C LEU A 157 3.76 4.41 4.11
N GLN A 158 2.68 3.61 4.04
CA GLN A 158 2.12 2.91 5.19
C GLN A 158 3.13 1.94 5.82
N PHE A 159 3.76 1.10 4.99
CA PHE A 159 4.71 0.09 5.44
C PHE A 159 6.04 0.68 5.90
N PHE A 160 6.56 1.70 5.21
CA PHE A 160 7.79 2.38 5.60
C PHE A 160 7.67 3.02 6.99
N ARG A 161 6.52 3.65 7.28
CA ARG A 161 6.27 4.18 8.63
C ARG A 161 6.27 3.05 9.67
N LEU A 162 5.59 1.94 9.37
CA LEU A 162 5.50 0.79 10.28
C LEU A 162 6.89 0.18 10.55
N GLU A 163 7.73 0.07 9.52
CA GLU A 163 9.11 -0.42 9.60
C GLU A 163 9.97 0.43 10.55
N ILE A 164 9.94 1.76 10.39
CA ILE A 164 10.71 2.67 11.27
C ILE A 164 10.37 2.45 12.74
N HIS A 165 9.07 2.32 13.04
CA HIS A 165 8.60 2.07 14.41
C HIS A 165 9.02 0.70 14.93
N LEU A 166 8.97 -0.33 14.08
CA LEU A 166 9.42 -1.68 14.42
C LEU A 166 10.93 -1.72 14.72
N ASP A 167 11.74 -1.13 13.85
CA ASP A 167 13.20 -1.06 14.01
C ASP A 167 13.61 -0.31 15.27
N THR A 168 12.94 0.81 15.55
CA THR A 168 13.18 1.58 16.77
C THR A 168 12.86 0.75 18.01
N TYR A 169 11.77 -0.03 17.98
CA TYR A 169 11.38 -0.91 19.07
C TYR A 169 12.40 -2.04 19.31
N ILE A 170 12.87 -2.70 18.24
CA ILE A 170 13.88 -3.77 18.32
C ILE A 170 15.20 -3.23 18.88
N LYS A 171 15.66 -2.06 18.41
CA LYS A 171 16.88 -1.40 18.90
C LYS A 171 16.79 -1.10 20.40
N GLN A 172 15.66 -0.56 20.86
CA GLN A 172 15.45 -0.29 22.29
C GLN A 172 15.51 -1.57 23.12
N ARG A 173 14.87 -2.66 22.68
CA ARG A 173 14.91 -3.95 23.38
C ARG A 173 16.31 -4.57 23.42
N ALA A 174 17.08 -4.48 22.34
CA ALA A 174 18.46 -4.96 22.30
C ALA A 174 19.37 -4.23 23.30
N VAL A 175 19.20 -2.91 23.44
CA VAL A 175 19.94 -2.10 24.44
C VAL A 175 19.57 -2.52 25.86
N LEU A 176 18.27 -2.68 26.15
CA LEU A 176 17.79 -3.12 27.47
C LEU A 176 18.29 -4.52 27.83
N TYR A 177 18.31 -5.44 26.87
CA TYR A 177 18.82 -6.80 27.11
C TYR A 177 20.32 -6.79 27.43
N LYS A 178 21.13 -6.02 26.69
CA LYS A 178 22.56 -5.85 27.00
C LYS A 178 22.79 -5.23 28.37
N ALA A 179 22.00 -4.23 28.77
CA ALA A 179 22.09 -3.62 30.10
C ALA A 179 21.83 -4.64 31.22
N ARG A 180 20.76 -5.45 31.10
CA ARG A 180 20.45 -6.51 32.08
C ARG A 180 21.54 -7.58 32.17
N LEU A 181 22.11 -7.98 31.03
CA LEU A 181 23.24 -8.93 31.03
C LEU A 181 24.49 -8.35 31.69
N MET A 182 24.77 -7.05 31.49
CA MET A 182 25.88 -6.37 32.16
C MET A 182 25.67 -6.27 33.67
N GLU A 183 24.45 -5.99 34.13
CA GLU A 183 24.09 -6.01 35.56
C GLU A 183 24.30 -7.39 36.17
N GLN A 184 23.78 -8.45 35.54
CA GLN A 184 23.96 -9.84 35.99
C GLN A 184 25.43 -10.25 36.02
N ALA A 185 26.21 -9.88 35.01
CA ALA A 185 27.65 -10.18 34.97
C ALA A 185 28.46 -9.41 36.03
N ASN A 186 27.97 -8.24 36.47
CA ASN A 186 28.59 -7.45 37.54
C ASN A 186 28.24 -8.01 38.92
N GLU A 187 27.01 -8.47 39.13
CA GLU A 187 26.59 -9.15 40.35
C GLU A 187 27.35 -10.46 40.57
N SER A 188 27.52 -11.27 39.53
CA SER A 188 28.31 -12.52 39.62
C SER A 188 29.77 -12.28 39.99
N ARG A 189 30.37 -11.15 39.56
CA ARG A 189 31.75 -10.79 39.94
C ARG A 189 31.87 -10.42 41.42
N LYS A 190 30.90 -9.67 41.97
CA LYS A 190 30.89 -9.28 43.40
C LYS A 190 30.73 -10.45 44.37
N ILE A 191 30.30 -11.63 43.91
CA ILE A 191 30.15 -12.83 44.75
C ILE A 191 31.46 -13.66 44.78
N GLN A 192 32.37 -13.43 43.83
CA GLN A 192 33.65 -14.13 43.74
C GLN A 192 34.81 -13.39 44.42
N ASP A 193 34.67 -12.10 44.69
CA ASP A 193 35.60 -11.26 45.46
C ASP A 193 35.20 -11.20 46.95
#